data_AF-A0A176RUB9-F1
#
_entry.id   AF-A0A176RUB9-F1
#
_cell.length_a   1.000
_cell.length_b   1.000
_cell.length_c   1.000
_cell.angle_alpha   90.00
_cell.angle_beta   90.00
_cell.angle_gamma   90.00
#
_symmetry.space_group_name_H-M   'P 1'
#
loop_
_entity.id
_entity.type
_entity.pdbx_description
1 polymer ?
#
loop_
_entity_poly.entity_id
_entity_poly.type
_entity_poly.pdbx_seq_one_letter_code
_entity_poly.pdbx_strand_id
1 'polypeptide(L)'
;MLKKTYLLWLFGLALLSPNLPAQTDCGKVTQIPTAECKALIALYNNTNGSQWKKNSGWLVTNTPCSWHGIQCKKGHVTRLYLQYNQLSGIIPPEIKGLSHLNVLNIKNNNLCGNIPVELMNLNDLWSFSLDNNHLTASDLALSQWLKRVVGKNWENSQTACLTVPQPPVSKPQPHRPVNTRSSFYNIAYKSAKGLANNAWKNIGEDCTKTSIFVQIVGNGVDDAINDIGTKYKGRSAEQFGNGFIDGLTEVLELVVGRCVNECEMLGKANGEWSAKMFCRLAIVIKRAPTFTAKNINIKGSICGGSYRMGCESNFVGTTSNMCPNYTHAPSFNSFYRAAENGCCSYNPY
;
A
#
# COMPACT_ATOMS: atom_id res chain seq x y z
N MET A 1 -50.30 40.23 22.20
CA MET A 1 -49.08 40.96 21.73
C MET A 1 -47.84 40.11 22.03
N LEU A 2 -46.68 40.51 21.49
CA LEU A 2 -45.33 40.07 21.86
C LEU A 2 -44.94 38.59 21.63
N LYS A 3 -43.93 38.42 20.78
CA LYS A 3 -43.13 37.20 20.63
C LYS A 3 -42.31 36.96 21.91
N LYS A 4 -42.00 35.70 22.25
CA LYS A 4 -40.81 35.37 23.05
C LYS A 4 -39.84 34.55 22.21
N THR A 5 -38.59 35.00 22.18
CA THR A 5 -37.52 34.48 21.33
C THR A 5 -36.84 33.29 21.98
N TYR A 6 -36.53 32.25 21.22
CA TYR A 6 -35.60 31.21 21.66
C TYR A 6 -34.17 31.74 21.60
N LEU A 7 -33.50 31.86 22.76
CA LEU A 7 -32.04 32.02 22.81
C LEU A 7 -31.39 30.64 22.78
N LEU A 8 -30.95 30.23 21.59
CA LEU A 8 -30.05 29.10 21.42
C LEU A 8 -28.69 29.44 22.05
N TRP A 9 -28.35 28.75 23.14
CA TRP A 9 -26.97 28.73 23.63
C TRP A 9 -26.12 27.91 22.67
N LEU A 10 -25.58 28.58 21.65
CA LEU A 10 -24.53 28.02 20.78
C LEU A 10 -23.21 27.92 21.57
N PHE A 11 -23.15 26.94 22.48
CA PHE A 11 -21.87 26.36 22.86
C PHE A 11 -21.31 25.63 21.65
N GLY A 12 -20.59 26.39 20.83
CA GLY A 12 -19.76 25.86 19.77
C GLY A 12 -18.66 25.01 20.38
N LEU A 13 -18.95 23.72 20.58
CA LEU A 13 -17.95 22.68 20.61
C LEU A 13 -17.30 22.65 19.22
N ALA A 14 -16.36 23.58 19.02
CA ALA A 14 -15.31 23.40 18.06
C ALA A 14 -14.62 22.09 18.45
N LEU A 15 -14.97 21.02 17.73
CA LEU A 15 -14.15 19.84 17.69
C LEU A 15 -12.78 20.31 17.23
N LEU A 16 -11.86 20.42 18.19
CA LEU A 16 -10.43 20.48 17.91
C LEU A 16 -10.10 19.16 17.22
N SER A 17 -10.24 19.15 15.90
CA SER A 17 -9.59 18.16 15.05
C SER A 17 -8.17 18.04 15.57
N PRO A 18 -7.71 16.86 16.02
CA PRO A 18 -6.34 16.70 16.47
C PRO A 18 -5.48 17.13 15.29
N ASN A 19 -4.71 18.21 15.48
CA ASN A 19 -3.96 18.84 14.39
C ASN A 19 -3.12 17.75 13.72
N LEU A 20 -3.49 17.36 12.49
CA LEU A 20 -2.65 16.46 11.72
C LEU A 20 -1.28 17.15 11.61
N PRO A 21 -0.19 16.50 12.03
CA PRO A 21 1.13 17.11 11.94
C PRO A 21 1.35 17.55 10.50
N ALA A 22 1.75 18.82 10.33
CA ALA A 22 1.68 19.51 9.04
C ALA A 22 2.63 18.89 8.02
N GLN A 23 2.11 17.89 7.29
CA GLN A 23 2.84 17.04 6.36
C GLN A 23 3.67 17.90 5.40
N THR A 24 4.99 17.65 5.38
CA THR A 24 5.94 18.41 4.56
C THR A 24 5.48 18.49 3.11
N ASP A 25 5.39 19.71 2.61
CA ASP A 25 5.03 20.01 1.23
C ASP A 25 6.30 20.18 0.40
N CYS A 26 6.64 19.19 -0.42
CA CYS A 26 7.81 19.24 -1.30
C CYS A 26 7.72 20.30 -2.41
N GLY A 27 6.56 20.97 -2.60
CA GLY A 27 6.43 22.19 -3.42
C GLY A 27 6.84 23.46 -2.67
N LYS A 28 6.97 23.41 -1.34
CA LYS A 28 7.46 24.51 -0.48
C LYS A 28 8.89 24.31 0.03
N VAL A 29 9.52 23.17 -0.27
CA VAL A 29 10.92 22.90 0.06
C VAL A 29 11.83 23.56 -0.96
N THR A 30 12.70 24.46 -0.51
CA THR A 30 13.68 25.19 -1.34
C THR A 30 15.13 24.73 -1.16
N GLN A 31 15.40 23.89 -0.15
CA GLN A 31 16.76 23.49 0.21
C GLN A 31 17.33 22.34 -0.64
N ILE A 32 16.45 21.52 -1.23
CA ILE A 32 16.78 20.33 -2.03
C ILE A 32 15.73 20.13 -3.15
N PRO A 33 16.06 19.43 -4.24
CA PRO A 33 15.10 19.03 -5.27
C PRO A 33 13.85 18.32 -4.73
N THR A 34 12.70 18.56 -5.38
CA THR A 34 11.43 17.90 -5.06
C THR A 34 11.52 16.36 -5.10
N ALA A 35 12.39 15.79 -5.94
CA ALA A 35 12.64 14.35 -5.99
C ALA A 35 13.30 13.82 -4.71
N GLU A 36 14.31 14.52 -4.19
CA GLU A 36 14.97 14.17 -2.92
C GLU A 36 14.00 14.31 -1.75
N CYS A 37 13.22 15.40 -1.71
CA CYS A 37 12.18 15.58 -0.70
C CYS A 37 11.16 14.42 -0.71
N LYS A 38 10.68 14.01 -1.89
CA LYS A 38 9.77 12.85 -2.01
C LYS A 38 10.43 11.54 -1.54
N ALA A 39 11.70 11.31 -1.86
CA ALA A 39 12.46 10.15 -1.39
C ALA A 39 12.58 10.10 0.15
N LEU A 40 12.78 11.26 0.80
CA LEU A 40 12.80 11.36 2.27
C LEU A 40 11.41 11.08 2.87
N ILE A 41 10.33 11.65 2.32
CA ILE A 41 8.96 11.37 2.80
C ILE A 41 8.62 9.87 2.64
N ALA A 42 9.02 9.26 1.52
CA ALA A 42 8.86 7.82 1.31
C ALA A 42 9.65 7.00 2.34
N LEU A 43 10.90 7.36 2.64
CA LEU A 43 11.73 6.70 3.66
C LEU A 43 11.12 6.78 5.06
N TYR A 44 10.61 7.95 5.44
CA TYR A 44 9.92 8.16 6.71
C TYR A 44 8.66 7.28 6.83
N ASN A 45 7.80 7.29 5.80
CA ASN A 45 6.54 6.54 5.82
C ASN A 45 6.76 5.02 5.80
N ASN A 46 7.67 4.51 4.96
CA ASN A 46 7.90 3.07 4.79
C ASN A 46 8.71 2.42 5.92
N THR A 47 9.34 3.21 6.80
CA THR A 47 10.15 2.71 7.93
C THR A 47 9.62 3.14 9.31
N ASN A 48 8.33 3.49 9.39
CA ASN A 48 7.60 3.82 10.62
C ASN A 48 8.13 5.07 11.35
N GLY A 49 8.29 6.17 10.61
CA GLY A 49 8.90 7.43 11.05
C GLY A 49 8.36 8.05 12.35
N SER A 50 7.08 7.83 12.66
CA SER A 50 6.48 8.33 13.91
C SER A 50 7.02 7.64 15.16
N GLN A 51 7.57 6.42 15.01
CA GLN A 51 8.07 5.57 16.12
C GLN A 51 9.61 5.50 16.17
N TRP A 52 10.33 6.25 15.32
CA TRP A 52 11.79 6.36 15.43
C TRP A 52 12.19 7.03 16.76
N LYS A 53 13.33 6.63 17.34
CA LYS A 53 13.88 7.30 18.55
C LYS A 53 14.17 8.78 18.36
N LYS A 54 14.51 9.17 17.13
CA LYS A 54 14.89 10.53 16.74
C LYS A 54 14.37 10.81 15.33
N ASN A 55 13.27 11.56 15.27
CA ASN A 55 12.59 12.02 14.05
C ASN A 55 12.45 13.56 14.00
N SER A 56 13.18 14.29 14.84
CA SER A 56 13.09 15.76 14.95
C SER A 56 13.15 16.46 13.58
N GLY A 57 12.13 17.27 13.29
CA GLY A 57 11.98 18.03 12.04
C GLY A 57 11.26 17.30 10.90
N TRP A 58 11.37 15.96 10.82
CA TRP A 58 10.76 15.14 9.77
C TRP A 58 9.24 15.27 9.79
N LEU A 59 8.64 15.56 8.63
CA LEU A 59 7.20 15.81 8.45
C LEU A 59 6.59 16.91 9.35
N VAL A 60 7.42 17.75 9.98
CA VAL A 60 7.01 18.89 10.81
C VAL A 60 7.41 20.23 10.18
N THR A 61 8.37 20.22 9.25
CA THR A 61 8.97 21.42 8.65
C THR A 61 9.20 21.24 7.15
N ASN A 62 9.30 22.35 6.41
CA ASN A 62 9.71 22.35 4.99
C ASN A 62 11.23 22.58 4.82
N THR A 63 12.03 22.16 5.79
CA THR A 63 13.50 22.33 5.81
C THR A 63 14.23 21.00 6.00
N PRO A 64 14.28 20.10 4.99
CA PRO A 64 14.89 18.78 5.13
C PRO A 64 16.34 18.77 5.60
N CYS A 65 17.12 19.81 5.27
CA CYS A 65 18.52 19.90 5.68
C CYS A 65 18.72 20.23 7.17
N SER A 66 17.63 20.47 7.92
CA SER A 66 17.63 20.57 9.38
C SER A 66 17.00 19.35 10.08
N TRP A 67 16.55 18.33 9.34
CA TRP A 67 15.93 17.14 9.92
C TRP A 67 16.97 16.22 10.54
N HIS A 68 16.57 15.44 11.56
CA HIS A 68 17.48 14.55 12.27
C HIS A 68 18.17 13.56 11.32
N GLY A 69 19.50 13.52 11.37
CA GLY A 69 20.32 12.60 10.57
C GLY A 69 20.63 13.06 9.15
N ILE A 70 20.02 14.15 8.65
CA ILE A 70 20.25 14.65 7.29
C ILE A 70 21.45 15.62 7.27
N GLN A 71 22.31 15.51 6.25
CA GLN A 71 23.25 16.58 5.90
C GLN A 71 23.20 16.88 4.40
N CYS A 72 23.01 18.16 4.08
CA CYS A 72 22.99 18.67 2.72
C CYS A 72 24.29 19.39 2.34
N LYS A 73 24.63 19.39 1.05
CA LYS A 73 25.76 20.14 0.49
C LYS A 73 25.38 20.60 -0.93
N LYS A 74 25.67 21.85 -1.28
CA LYS A 74 25.34 22.45 -2.58
C LYS A 74 23.88 22.26 -3.05
N GLY A 75 22.92 22.24 -2.11
CA GLY A 75 21.49 22.05 -2.44
C GLY A 75 21.05 20.59 -2.63
N HIS A 76 21.84 19.60 -2.22
CA HIS A 76 21.50 18.18 -2.31
C HIS A 76 21.73 17.45 -0.97
N VAL A 77 20.90 16.45 -0.66
CA VAL A 77 21.13 15.49 0.43
C VAL A 77 22.37 14.66 0.09
N THR A 78 23.42 14.80 0.90
CA THR A 78 24.68 14.05 0.69
C THR A 78 24.93 13.00 1.76
N ARG A 79 24.28 13.08 2.94
CA ARG A 79 24.45 12.07 4.00
C ARG A 79 23.15 11.84 4.77
N LEU A 80 22.87 10.58 5.08
CA LEU A 80 21.80 10.13 5.96
C LEU A 80 22.36 9.25 7.09
N TYR A 81 22.14 9.70 8.33
CA TYR A 81 22.57 9.05 9.57
C TYR A 81 21.36 8.69 10.44
N LEU A 82 20.83 7.49 10.23
CA LEU A 82 19.62 6.96 10.89
C LEU A 82 19.92 5.68 11.69
N GLN A 83 21.19 5.44 12.05
CA GLN A 83 21.62 4.28 12.84
C GLN A 83 21.08 4.30 14.29
N TYR A 84 20.84 3.11 14.87
CA TYR A 84 20.33 2.92 16.24
C TYR A 84 18.97 3.57 16.54
N ASN A 85 18.14 3.81 15.51
CA ASN A 85 17.01 4.73 15.56
C ASN A 85 15.61 4.07 15.56
N GLN A 86 15.54 2.73 15.62
CA GLN A 86 14.29 1.94 15.56
C GLN A 86 13.47 2.08 14.27
N LEU A 87 14.11 2.38 13.13
CA LEU A 87 13.48 2.22 11.81
C LEU A 87 12.93 0.79 11.68
N SER A 88 11.68 0.64 11.25
CA SER A 88 11.01 -0.66 11.11
C SER A 88 10.09 -0.68 9.89
N GLY A 89 10.30 -1.63 8.98
CA GLY A 89 9.68 -1.63 7.64
C GLY A 89 10.75 -1.72 6.54
N ILE A 90 10.41 -1.30 5.32
CA ILE A 90 11.24 -1.50 4.12
C ILE A 90 12.04 -0.27 3.73
N ILE A 91 13.18 -0.48 3.05
CA ILE A 91 13.84 0.58 2.29
C ILE A 91 13.03 0.80 0.99
N PRO A 92 12.44 1.99 0.76
CA PRO A 92 11.56 2.21 -0.39
C PRO A 92 12.35 2.43 -1.69
N PRO A 93 11.80 2.06 -2.87
CA PRO A 93 12.45 2.25 -4.16
C PRO A 93 12.65 3.72 -4.53
N GLU A 94 11.86 4.65 -3.98
CA GLU A 94 12.05 6.10 -4.14
C GLU A 94 13.41 6.60 -3.64
N ILE A 95 14.17 5.80 -2.86
CA ILE A 95 15.50 6.17 -2.39
C ILE A 95 16.47 6.56 -3.53
N LYS A 96 16.25 6.05 -4.76
CA LYS A 96 16.95 6.50 -5.99
C LYS A 96 16.88 8.00 -6.26
N GLY A 97 15.90 8.71 -5.69
CA GLY A 97 15.77 10.15 -5.78
C GLY A 97 16.88 10.92 -5.05
N LEU A 98 17.63 10.26 -4.16
CA LEU A 98 18.78 10.81 -3.44
C LEU A 98 20.10 10.59 -4.21
N SER A 99 20.14 10.89 -5.51
CA SER A 99 21.26 10.51 -6.41
C SER A 99 22.65 10.96 -5.96
N HIS A 100 22.73 12.04 -5.18
CA HIS A 100 23.97 12.61 -4.62
C HIS A 100 24.32 12.12 -3.20
N LEU A 101 23.66 11.07 -2.71
CA LEU A 101 23.89 10.53 -1.38
C LEU A 101 25.25 9.82 -1.30
N ASN A 102 26.21 10.47 -0.65
CA ASN A 102 27.56 9.94 -0.41
C ASN A 102 27.64 8.93 0.73
N VAL A 103 26.79 9.09 1.76
CA VAL A 103 26.80 8.26 2.97
C VAL A 103 25.38 7.86 3.36
N LEU A 104 25.12 6.56 3.46
CA LEU A 104 23.88 5.99 3.99
C LEU A 104 24.21 5.10 5.20
N ASN A 105 23.75 5.49 6.39
CA ASN A 105 23.99 4.75 7.63
C ASN A 105 22.66 4.42 8.30
N ILE A 106 22.23 3.18 8.15
CA ILE A 106 20.95 2.63 8.63
C ILE A 106 21.14 1.39 9.52
N LYS A 107 22.38 1.15 9.97
CA LYS A 107 22.73 0.00 10.81
C LYS A 107 22.02 0.03 12.17
N ASN A 108 21.83 -1.15 12.76
CA ASN A 108 21.25 -1.36 14.09
C ASN A 108 19.83 -0.78 14.18
N ASN A 109 18.97 -1.27 13.28
CA ASN A 109 17.54 -0.95 13.20
C ASN A 109 16.76 -2.26 13.01
N ASN A 110 15.43 -2.15 12.85
CA ASN A 110 14.54 -3.28 12.61
C ASN A 110 14.04 -3.28 11.15
N LEU A 111 14.86 -2.80 10.20
CA LEU A 111 14.51 -2.79 8.77
C LEU A 111 14.43 -4.23 8.26
N CYS A 112 13.42 -4.52 7.45
CA CYS A 112 13.05 -5.88 7.07
C CYS A 112 12.70 -6.00 5.59
N GLY A 113 12.82 -7.21 5.05
CA GLY A 113 12.53 -7.49 3.65
C GLY A 113 13.68 -7.13 2.72
N ASN A 114 13.38 -7.04 1.42
CA ASN A 114 14.42 -6.94 0.41
C ASN A 114 14.90 -5.50 0.19
N ILE A 115 16.20 -5.34 0.01
CA ILE A 115 16.79 -4.09 -0.46
C ILE A 115 16.31 -3.84 -1.91
N PRO A 116 15.86 -2.63 -2.28
CA PRO A 116 15.40 -2.36 -3.65
C PRO A 116 16.57 -2.25 -4.62
N VAL A 117 16.40 -2.74 -5.86
CA VAL A 117 17.44 -2.66 -6.91
C VAL A 117 17.77 -1.22 -7.29
N GLU A 118 16.81 -0.31 -7.11
CA GLU A 118 16.96 1.15 -7.17
C GLU A 118 18.13 1.71 -6.37
N LEU A 119 18.55 1.05 -5.30
CA LEU A 119 19.67 1.51 -4.48
C LEU A 119 20.99 1.55 -5.26
N MET A 120 21.11 0.74 -6.33
CA MET A 120 22.27 0.77 -7.23
C MET A 120 22.40 2.08 -8.02
N ASN A 121 21.33 2.90 -8.11
CA ASN A 121 21.35 4.19 -8.79
C ASN A 121 21.98 5.32 -7.94
N LEU A 122 22.38 5.03 -6.70
CA LEU A 122 23.09 5.96 -5.82
C LEU A 122 24.58 6.04 -6.22
N ASN A 123 24.85 6.60 -7.40
CA ASN A 123 26.17 6.58 -8.03
C ASN A 123 27.26 7.28 -7.20
N ASP A 124 26.88 8.29 -6.39
CA ASP A 124 27.80 9.07 -5.56
C ASP A 124 28.11 8.40 -4.18
N LEU A 125 27.55 7.21 -3.91
CA LEU A 125 27.60 6.52 -2.62
C LEU A 125 28.92 5.75 -2.41
N TRP A 126 29.75 6.21 -1.47
CA TRP A 126 31.01 5.56 -1.10
C TRP A 126 31.02 4.95 0.31
N SER A 127 29.99 5.23 1.13
CA SER A 127 29.85 4.63 2.46
C SER A 127 28.41 4.18 2.70
N PHE A 128 28.22 2.86 2.82
CA PHE A 128 26.93 2.27 3.15
C PHE A 128 27.09 1.33 4.35
N SER A 129 26.29 1.53 5.39
CA SER A 129 26.26 0.68 6.59
C SER A 129 24.83 0.27 6.92
N LEU A 130 24.58 -1.04 6.89
CA LEU A 130 23.25 -1.66 7.00
C LEU A 130 23.20 -2.80 8.03
N ASP A 131 24.29 -3.02 8.76
CA ASP A 131 24.47 -4.13 9.68
C ASP A 131 23.46 -4.16 10.82
N ASN A 132 23.15 -5.34 11.36
CA ASN A 132 22.20 -5.54 12.45
C ASN A 132 20.81 -5.00 12.06
N ASN A 133 20.23 -5.64 11.05
CA ASN A 133 18.87 -5.46 10.55
C ASN A 133 18.29 -6.86 10.17
N HIS A 134 17.20 -6.88 9.40
CA HIS A 134 16.57 -8.09 8.83
C HIS A 134 16.50 -8.03 7.29
N LEU A 135 17.51 -7.46 6.63
CA LEU A 135 17.49 -7.17 5.20
C LEU A 135 17.91 -8.38 4.34
N THR A 136 17.31 -8.52 3.15
CA THR A 136 17.66 -9.52 2.14
C THR A 136 18.03 -8.88 0.80
N ALA A 137 18.68 -9.63 -0.09
CA ALA A 137 18.86 -9.25 -1.50
C ALA A 137 18.68 -10.48 -2.41
N SER A 138 17.48 -10.63 -2.96
CA SER A 138 17.11 -11.70 -3.90
C SER A 138 17.60 -11.45 -5.34
N ASP A 139 17.84 -10.20 -5.71
CA ASP A 139 18.40 -9.86 -7.03
C ASP A 139 19.92 -10.11 -7.07
N LEU A 140 20.37 -10.71 -8.17
CA LEU A 140 21.76 -11.16 -8.34
C LEU A 140 22.72 -9.97 -8.55
N ALA A 141 22.30 -8.95 -9.32
CA ALA A 141 23.14 -7.78 -9.57
C ALA A 141 23.32 -6.94 -8.29
N LEU A 142 22.23 -6.75 -7.54
CA LEU A 142 22.21 -6.09 -6.24
C LEU A 142 23.03 -6.86 -5.20
N SER A 143 22.90 -8.19 -5.11
CA SER A 143 23.73 -8.99 -4.19
C SER A 143 25.21 -8.87 -4.50
N GLN A 144 25.60 -8.85 -5.78
CA GLN A 144 26.98 -8.59 -6.20
C GLN A 144 27.43 -7.15 -5.92
N TRP A 145 26.55 -6.15 -6.06
CA TRP A 145 26.82 -4.74 -5.75
C TRP A 145 27.03 -4.52 -4.25
N LEU A 146 26.16 -5.06 -3.40
CA LEU A 146 26.29 -5.02 -1.93
C LEU A 146 27.61 -5.66 -1.46
N LYS A 147 28.00 -6.78 -2.06
CA LYS A 147 29.29 -7.43 -1.78
C LYS A 147 30.53 -6.60 -2.16
N ARG A 148 30.39 -5.58 -3.01
CA ARG A 148 31.43 -4.59 -3.33
C ARG A 148 31.36 -3.33 -2.46
N VAL A 149 30.16 -2.80 -2.22
CA VAL A 149 29.94 -1.48 -1.58
C VAL A 149 29.87 -1.57 -0.05
N VAL A 150 29.37 -2.68 0.50
CA VAL A 150 29.25 -2.93 1.95
C VAL A 150 30.29 -3.95 2.40
N GLY A 151 30.44 -5.04 1.65
CA GLY A 151 31.44 -6.08 1.90
C GLY A 151 30.90 -7.50 1.67
N LYS A 152 31.81 -8.47 1.47
CA LYS A 152 31.48 -9.84 1.02
C LYS A 152 30.51 -10.63 1.91
N ASN A 153 30.39 -10.24 3.18
CA ASN A 153 29.67 -10.97 4.22
C ASN A 153 28.58 -10.12 4.90
N TRP A 154 28.04 -9.09 4.22
CA TRP A 154 27.02 -8.18 4.81
C TRP A 154 25.75 -8.92 5.24
N GLU A 155 25.47 -10.07 4.62
CA GLU A 155 24.37 -10.97 4.99
C GLU A 155 24.53 -11.51 6.42
N ASN A 156 25.76 -11.69 6.92
CA ASN A 156 26.02 -12.31 8.22
C ASN A 156 25.64 -11.40 9.40
N SER A 157 25.49 -10.08 9.19
CA SER A 157 24.97 -9.14 10.18
C SER A 157 23.45 -8.95 10.09
N GLN A 158 22.77 -9.72 9.24
CA GLN A 158 21.31 -9.74 9.13
C GLN A 158 20.71 -10.92 9.89
N THR A 159 19.48 -10.75 10.36
CA THR A 159 18.70 -11.82 11.00
C THR A 159 17.39 -12.04 10.25
N ALA A 160 16.72 -13.17 10.47
CA ALA A 160 15.39 -13.38 9.89
C ALA A 160 14.42 -12.28 10.34
N CYS A 161 13.55 -11.83 9.42
CA CYS A 161 12.49 -10.87 9.74
C CYS A 161 11.59 -11.45 10.84
N LEU A 162 11.70 -10.92 12.06
CA LEU A 162 10.85 -11.36 13.16
C LEU A 162 9.40 -10.93 12.90
N THR A 163 8.58 -11.89 12.47
CA THR A 163 7.14 -11.76 12.66
C THR A 163 6.89 -11.60 14.15
N VAL A 164 6.15 -10.57 14.54
CA VAL A 164 5.71 -10.38 15.93
C VAL A 164 5.07 -11.68 16.40
N PRO A 165 5.46 -12.25 17.55
CA PRO A 165 4.86 -13.48 18.08
C PRO A 165 3.34 -13.34 18.05
N GLN A 166 2.69 -14.18 17.24
CA GLN A 166 1.24 -14.12 17.07
C GLN A 166 0.61 -14.22 18.47
N PRO A 167 -0.27 -13.27 18.87
CA PRO A 167 -1.18 -13.52 19.98
C PRO A 167 -1.85 -14.87 19.74
N PRO A 168 -1.94 -15.76 20.75
CA PRO A 168 -2.31 -17.16 20.54
C PRO A 168 -3.60 -17.22 19.76
N VAL A 169 -3.51 -17.77 18.53
CA VAL A 169 -4.51 -17.56 17.47
C VAL A 169 -5.90 -17.80 18.03
N SER A 170 -6.67 -16.73 18.22
CA SER A 170 -8.06 -16.82 18.62
C SER A 170 -8.73 -17.70 17.56
N LYS A 171 -9.17 -18.92 17.97
CA LYS A 171 -9.72 -19.94 17.08
C LYS A 171 -10.63 -19.24 16.07
N PRO A 172 -10.44 -19.46 14.75
CA PRO A 172 -11.11 -18.66 13.72
C PRO A 172 -12.59 -18.58 14.07
N GLN A 173 -13.05 -17.38 14.43
CA GLN A 173 -14.43 -17.20 14.88
C GLN A 173 -15.33 -17.78 13.79
N PRO A 174 -16.36 -18.58 14.13
CA PRO A 174 -17.24 -19.13 13.11
C PRO A 174 -17.78 -17.98 12.26
N HIS A 175 -17.29 -17.86 11.02
CA HIS A 175 -17.79 -16.85 10.09
C HIS A 175 -19.28 -17.13 9.94
N ARG A 176 -20.08 -16.27 10.57
CA ARG A 176 -21.54 -16.41 10.70
C ARG A 176 -22.08 -16.79 9.32
N PRO A 177 -22.59 -18.01 9.12
CA PRO A 177 -22.75 -18.56 7.78
C PRO A 177 -23.73 -17.69 6.99
N VAL A 178 -23.19 -16.87 6.09
CA VAL A 178 -23.98 -15.97 5.23
C VAL A 178 -24.74 -16.86 4.27
N ASN A 179 -26.00 -17.09 4.62
CA ASN A 179 -26.73 -18.25 4.15
C ASN A 179 -26.93 -18.18 2.62
N THR A 180 -26.59 -19.27 1.92
CA THR A 180 -26.60 -19.42 0.46
C THR A 180 -25.84 -18.34 -0.34
N ARG A 181 -24.55 -18.59 -0.62
CA ARG A 181 -23.87 -17.99 -1.80
C ARG A 181 -24.69 -18.32 -3.04
N SER A 182 -25.17 -17.31 -3.77
CA SER A 182 -26.10 -17.54 -4.88
C SER A 182 -25.43 -18.18 -6.10
N SER A 183 -26.23 -18.70 -7.04
CA SER A 183 -25.75 -19.18 -8.33
C SER A 183 -24.89 -18.14 -9.05
N PHE A 184 -25.35 -16.88 -9.12
CA PHE A 184 -24.61 -15.77 -9.73
C PHE A 184 -23.25 -15.50 -9.06
N TYR A 185 -23.19 -15.49 -7.72
CA TYR A 185 -21.92 -15.39 -6.98
C TYR A 185 -20.99 -16.56 -7.33
N ASN A 186 -21.48 -17.79 -7.24
CA ASN A 186 -20.65 -18.99 -7.44
C ASN A 186 -20.16 -19.14 -8.88
N ILE A 187 -20.92 -18.68 -9.87
CA ILE A 187 -20.51 -18.60 -11.28
C ILE A 187 -19.40 -17.55 -11.42
N ALA A 188 -19.64 -16.31 -10.99
CA ALA A 188 -18.68 -15.21 -11.13
C ALA A 188 -17.35 -15.49 -10.41
N TYR A 189 -17.41 -16.06 -9.20
CA TYR A 189 -16.24 -16.53 -8.45
C TYR A 189 -15.44 -17.59 -9.20
N LYS A 190 -16.09 -18.60 -9.78
CA LYS A 190 -15.41 -19.65 -10.55
C LYS A 190 -14.79 -19.08 -11.83
N SER A 191 -15.48 -18.18 -12.53
CA SER A 191 -14.97 -17.54 -13.75
C SER A 191 -13.75 -16.66 -13.46
N ALA A 192 -13.83 -15.78 -12.46
CA ALA A 192 -12.72 -14.91 -12.04
C ALA A 192 -11.50 -15.71 -11.55
N LYS A 193 -11.72 -16.70 -10.68
CA LYS A 193 -10.67 -17.59 -10.19
C LYS A 193 -10.05 -18.40 -11.33
N GLY A 194 -10.85 -18.84 -12.30
CA GLY A 194 -10.37 -19.52 -13.51
C GLY A 194 -9.50 -18.63 -14.38
N LEU A 195 -9.97 -17.42 -14.71
CA LEU A 195 -9.23 -16.39 -15.45
C LEU A 195 -7.85 -16.13 -14.82
N ALA A 196 -7.81 -15.82 -13.52
CA ALA A 196 -6.56 -15.49 -12.84
C ALA A 196 -5.62 -16.70 -12.72
N ASN A 197 -6.12 -17.91 -12.41
CA ASN A 197 -5.26 -19.11 -12.38
C ASN A 197 -4.67 -19.44 -13.77
N ASN A 198 -5.45 -19.25 -14.84
CA ASN A 198 -4.98 -19.49 -16.20
C ASN A 198 -3.97 -18.43 -16.62
N ALA A 199 -4.22 -17.15 -16.33
CA ALA A 199 -3.26 -16.06 -16.57
C ALA A 199 -1.92 -16.32 -15.85
N TRP A 200 -1.97 -16.72 -14.57
CA TRP A 200 -0.78 -17.02 -13.76
C TRP A 200 0.04 -18.19 -14.33
N LYS A 201 -0.63 -19.28 -14.74
CA LYS A 201 0.02 -20.42 -15.39
C LYS A 201 0.59 -20.08 -16.77
N ASN A 202 -0.13 -19.28 -17.56
CA ASN A 202 0.28 -18.92 -18.92
C ASN A 202 1.56 -18.06 -18.95
N ILE A 203 1.84 -17.26 -17.91
CA ILE A 203 3.13 -16.55 -17.80
C ILE A 203 4.28 -17.42 -17.25
N GLY A 204 3.99 -18.67 -16.90
CA GLY A 204 4.94 -19.64 -16.33
C GLY A 204 5.03 -19.63 -14.80
N GLU A 205 4.02 -19.09 -14.11
CA GLU A 205 4.04 -18.84 -12.65
C GLU A 205 5.26 -17.96 -12.22
N ASP A 206 5.68 -17.06 -13.13
CA ASP A 206 6.92 -16.31 -13.08
C ASP A 206 6.73 -14.91 -12.49
N CYS A 207 7.38 -14.65 -11.34
CA CYS A 207 7.31 -13.37 -10.64
C CYS A 207 7.94 -12.18 -11.39
N THR A 208 8.66 -12.39 -12.51
CA THR A 208 9.15 -11.30 -13.37
C THR A 208 8.12 -10.85 -14.42
N LYS A 209 7.06 -11.63 -14.65
CA LYS A 209 6.01 -11.37 -15.65
C LYS A 209 4.66 -10.93 -15.04
N THR A 210 4.66 -10.56 -13.77
CA THR A 210 3.49 -10.13 -13.00
C THR A 210 2.70 -8.97 -13.64
N SER A 211 3.39 -8.03 -14.28
CA SER A 211 2.79 -6.95 -15.06
C SER A 211 1.93 -7.47 -16.23
N ILE A 212 2.38 -8.52 -16.91
CA ILE A 212 1.63 -9.21 -17.98
C ILE A 212 0.44 -9.97 -17.38
N PHE A 213 0.59 -10.60 -16.22
CA PHE A 213 -0.54 -11.20 -15.48
C PHE A 213 -1.59 -10.16 -15.11
N VAL A 214 -1.19 -8.98 -14.60
CA VAL A 214 -2.12 -7.87 -14.31
C VAL A 214 -2.84 -7.39 -15.57
N GLN A 215 -2.14 -7.29 -16.70
CA GLN A 215 -2.77 -6.90 -17.97
C GLN A 215 -3.81 -7.94 -18.44
N ILE A 216 -3.48 -9.23 -18.41
CA ILE A 216 -4.39 -10.31 -18.81
C ILE A 216 -5.65 -10.35 -17.92
N VAL A 217 -5.47 -10.24 -16.60
CA VAL A 217 -6.60 -10.24 -15.65
C VAL A 217 -7.41 -8.95 -15.75
N GLY A 218 -6.75 -7.80 -15.92
CA GLY A 218 -7.39 -6.49 -16.11
C GLY A 218 -8.31 -6.44 -17.33
N ASN A 219 -7.86 -6.98 -18.47
CA ASN A 219 -8.71 -7.11 -19.66
C ASN A 219 -9.99 -7.91 -19.35
N GLY A 220 -9.87 -9.04 -18.65
CA GLY A 220 -11.02 -9.85 -18.24
C GLY A 220 -11.91 -9.22 -17.15
N VAL A 221 -11.39 -8.26 -16.37
CA VAL A 221 -12.20 -7.40 -15.48
C VAL A 221 -13.04 -6.43 -16.32
N ASP A 222 -12.45 -5.80 -17.33
CA ASP A 222 -13.14 -4.86 -18.21
C ASP A 222 -14.22 -5.58 -19.07
N ASP A 223 -13.96 -6.81 -19.53
CA ASP A 223 -14.98 -7.68 -20.14
C ASP A 223 -16.15 -7.99 -19.19
N ALA A 224 -15.86 -8.38 -17.95
CA ALA A 224 -16.90 -8.65 -16.95
C ALA A 224 -17.74 -7.39 -16.61
N ILE A 225 -17.13 -6.21 -16.67
CA ILE A 225 -17.77 -4.90 -16.50
C ILE A 225 -18.70 -4.57 -17.67
N ASN A 226 -18.33 -4.94 -18.90
CA ASN A 226 -19.22 -4.82 -20.06
C ASN A 226 -20.45 -5.74 -19.91
N ASP A 227 -20.25 -6.97 -19.46
CA ASP A 227 -21.31 -7.94 -19.15
C ASP A 227 -22.27 -7.48 -18.04
N ILE A 228 -21.74 -6.92 -16.94
CA ILE A 228 -22.55 -6.37 -15.83
C ILE A 228 -23.51 -5.26 -16.29
N GLY A 229 -23.10 -4.45 -17.28
CA GLY A 229 -23.95 -3.38 -17.81
C GLY A 229 -25.06 -3.84 -18.77
N THR A 230 -25.04 -5.10 -19.22
CA THR A 230 -25.89 -5.60 -20.31
C THR A 230 -26.75 -6.81 -19.91
N LYS A 231 -26.18 -7.75 -19.13
CA LYS A 231 -26.79 -9.06 -18.81
C LYS A 231 -27.42 -9.14 -17.42
N TYR A 232 -27.03 -8.28 -16.47
CA TYR A 232 -27.42 -8.38 -15.05
C TYR A 232 -28.06 -7.09 -14.52
N LYS A 233 -28.95 -7.20 -13.53
CA LYS A 233 -29.68 -6.05 -12.95
C LYS A 233 -29.94 -6.23 -11.45
N GLY A 234 -29.82 -5.14 -10.68
CA GLY A 234 -30.09 -5.15 -9.23
C GLY A 234 -29.26 -6.20 -8.48
N ARG A 235 -29.92 -6.98 -7.62
CA ARG A 235 -29.26 -7.94 -6.71
C ARG A 235 -28.44 -9.03 -7.41
N SER A 236 -28.74 -9.40 -8.66
CA SER A 236 -27.94 -10.41 -9.38
C SER A 236 -26.62 -9.83 -9.91
N ALA A 237 -26.61 -8.58 -10.38
CA ALA A 237 -25.38 -7.85 -10.72
C ALA A 237 -24.49 -7.67 -9.48
N GLU A 238 -25.09 -7.26 -8.37
CA GLU A 238 -24.41 -7.11 -7.07
C GLU A 238 -23.79 -8.43 -6.59
N GLN A 239 -24.53 -9.55 -6.65
CA GLN A 239 -24.01 -10.88 -6.33
C GLN A 239 -22.92 -11.37 -7.29
N PHE A 240 -23.02 -11.05 -8.58
CA PHE A 240 -21.99 -11.37 -9.58
C PHE A 240 -20.69 -10.63 -9.25
N GLY A 241 -20.75 -9.30 -9.04
CA GLY A 241 -19.58 -8.50 -8.69
C GLY A 241 -18.87 -8.96 -7.41
N ASN A 242 -19.64 -9.35 -6.39
CA ASN A 242 -19.13 -10.00 -5.18
C ASN A 242 -18.30 -11.24 -5.50
N GLY A 243 -18.89 -12.20 -6.22
CA GLY A 243 -18.21 -13.44 -6.57
C GLY A 243 -16.94 -13.17 -7.39
N PHE A 244 -17.02 -12.25 -8.35
CA PHE A 244 -15.90 -11.92 -9.24
C PHE A 244 -14.69 -11.38 -8.47
N ILE A 245 -14.89 -10.38 -7.59
CA ILE A 245 -13.80 -9.80 -6.78
C ILE A 245 -13.22 -10.84 -5.80
N ASP A 246 -14.05 -11.61 -5.11
CA ASP A 246 -13.58 -12.69 -4.22
C ASP A 246 -12.74 -13.74 -4.97
N GLY A 247 -13.14 -14.08 -6.19
CA GLY A 247 -12.48 -15.07 -7.05
C GLY A 247 -11.12 -14.61 -7.59
N LEU A 248 -10.99 -13.34 -7.98
CA LEU A 248 -9.68 -12.74 -8.31
C LEU A 248 -8.77 -12.70 -7.07
N THR A 249 -9.31 -12.19 -5.97
CA THR A 249 -8.58 -11.97 -4.71
C THR A 249 -7.92 -13.25 -4.19
N GLU A 250 -8.60 -14.39 -4.28
CA GLU A 250 -8.05 -15.67 -3.83
C GLU A 250 -6.86 -16.16 -4.67
N VAL A 251 -6.75 -15.76 -5.94
CA VAL A 251 -5.56 -16.03 -6.75
C VAL A 251 -4.46 -15.02 -6.47
N LEU A 252 -4.79 -13.74 -6.24
CA LEU A 252 -3.83 -12.75 -5.79
C LEU A 252 -3.17 -13.17 -4.46
N GLU A 253 -3.92 -13.71 -3.51
CA GLU A 253 -3.39 -14.28 -2.25
C GLU A 253 -2.32 -15.38 -2.49
N LEU A 254 -2.46 -16.17 -3.55
CA LEU A 254 -1.47 -17.20 -3.94
C LEU A 254 -0.24 -16.60 -4.65
N VAL A 255 -0.42 -15.57 -5.49
CA VAL A 255 0.68 -14.84 -6.15
C VAL A 255 1.50 -14.08 -5.11
N VAL A 256 0.86 -13.33 -4.22
CA VAL A 256 1.48 -12.67 -3.05
C VAL A 256 2.29 -13.67 -2.22
N GLY A 257 1.74 -14.86 -1.96
CA GLY A 257 2.41 -15.91 -1.18
C GLY A 257 3.64 -16.55 -1.83
N ARG A 258 3.94 -16.23 -3.10
CA ARG A 258 5.07 -16.75 -3.88
C ARG A 258 6.04 -15.65 -4.34
N CYS A 259 5.53 -14.49 -4.72
CA CYS A 259 6.31 -13.40 -5.28
C CYS A 259 6.62 -12.33 -4.22
N VAL A 260 7.82 -12.42 -3.65
CA VAL A 260 8.30 -11.50 -2.61
C VAL A 260 8.40 -10.07 -3.17
N ASN A 261 7.94 -9.09 -2.39
CA ASN A 261 7.93 -7.64 -2.68
C ASN A 261 6.92 -7.14 -3.73
N GLU A 262 6.21 -8.00 -4.45
CA GLU A 262 5.25 -7.59 -5.51
C GLU A 262 3.95 -6.93 -5.00
N CYS A 263 3.86 -6.70 -3.70
CA CYS A 263 2.68 -6.22 -3.00
C CYS A 263 2.27 -4.78 -3.36
N GLU A 264 3.18 -3.95 -3.90
CA GLU A 264 2.81 -2.63 -4.45
C GLU A 264 1.98 -2.76 -5.74
N MET A 265 2.47 -3.55 -6.71
CA MET A 265 1.77 -3.80 -7.97
C MET A 265 0.44 -4.53 -7.72
N LEU A 266 0.41 -5.50 -6.80
CA LEU A 266 -0.80 -6.22 -6.41
C LEU A 266 -1.81 -5.30 -5.69
N GLY A 267 -1.33 -4.29 -4.95
CA GLY A 267 -2.16 -3.23 -4.39
C GLY A 267 -2.75 -2.32 -5.46
N LYS A 268 -1.93 -1.81 -6.38
CA LYS A 268 -2.37 -0.96 -7.51
C LYS A 268 -3.43 -1.66 -8.36
N ALA A 269 -3.14 -2.89 -8.81
CA ALA A 269 -4.03 -3.67 -9.66
C ALA A 269 -5.36 -3.98 -8.97
N ASN A 270 -5.33 -4.48 -7.72
CA ASN A 270 -6.56 -4.82 -7.00
C ASN A 270 -7.41 -3.57 -6.70
N GLY A 271 -6.78 -2.43 -6.44
CA GLY A 271 -7.47 -1.14 -6.27
C GLY A 271 -8.13 -0.64 -7.55
N GLU A 272 -7.44 -0.72 -8.70
CA GLU A 272 -8.02 -0.36 -10.00
C GLU A 272 -9.20 -1.28 -10.37
N TRP A 273 -9.04 -2.60 -10.25
CA TRP A 273 -10.09 -3.57 -10.57
C TRP A 273 -11.32 -3.41 -9.66
N SER A 274 -11.09 -3.23 -8.35
CA SER A 274 -12.15 -3.00 -7.37
C SER A 274 -12.88 -1.67 -7.65
N ALA A 275 -12.16 -0.63 -8.03
CA ALA A 275 -12.73 0.65 -8.45
C ALA A 275 -13.62 0.49 -9.68
N LYS A 276 -13.05 0.03 -10.80
CA LYS A 276 -13.76 -0.18 -12.07
C LYS A 276 -15.06 -0.99 -11.85
N MET A 277 -14.97 -2.09 -11.10
CA MET A 277 -16.10 -2.96 -10.75
C MET A 277 -17.16 -2.24 -9.90
N PHE A 278 -16.76 -1.56 -8.82
CA PHE A 278 -17.67 -0.79 -7.96
C PHE A 278 -18.40 0.30 -8.75
N CYS A 279 -17.67 1.08 -9.55
CA CYS A 279 -18.22 2.16 -10.38
C CYS A 279 -19.31 1.64 -11.31
N ARG A 280 -19.03 0.55 -12.03
CA ARG A 280 -19.99 -0.06 -12.96
C ARG A 280 -21.26 -0.53 -12.24
N LEU A 281 -21.10 -1.23 -11.12
CA LEU A 281 -22.23 -1.74 -10.36
C LEU A 281 -23.09 -0.60 -9.82
N ALA A 282 -22.49 0.45 -9.26
CA ALA A 282 -23.20 1.60 -8.71
C ALA A 282 -24.12 2.27 -9.75
N ILE A 283 -23.64 2.39 -10.99
CA ILE A 283 -24.42 2.89 -12.13
C ILE A 283 -25.58 1.93 -12.48
N VAL A 284 -25.31 0.62 -12.57
CA VAL A 284 -26.30 -0.40 -12.97
C VAL A 284 -27.42 -0.60 -11.93
N ILE A 285 -27.09 -0.58 -10.64
CA ILE A 285 -28.07 -0.79 -9.56
C ILE A 285 -28.67 0.53 -9.01
N LYS A 286 -28.20 1.69 -9.50
CA LYS A 286 -28.64 3.04 -9.10
C LYS A 286 -28.53 3.35 -7.59
N ARG A 287 -27.57 2.73 -6.92
CA ARG A 287 -27.20 2.95 -5.50
C ARG A 287 -25.76 2.51 -5.29
N ALA A 288 -25.13 2.94 -4.20
CA ALA A 288 -23.86 2.33 -3.78
C ALA A 288 -24.05 0.81 -3.53
N PRO A 289 -23.23 -0.07 -4.16
CA PRO A 289 -23.30 -1.51 -3.95
C PRO A 289 -22.96 -1.93 -2.52
N THR A 290 -23.59 -3.02 -2.09
CA THR A 290 -23.24 -3.79 -0.90
C THR A 290 -22.51 -5.08 -1.30
N PHE A 291 -21.35 -5.31 -0.71
CA PHE A 291 -20.51 -6.46 -0.96
C PHE A 291 -20.05 -7.10 0.36
N THR A 292 -19.41 -8.26 0.25
CA THR A 292 -18.94 -9.11 1.35
C THR A 292 -17.60 -8.59 1.87
N ALA A 293 -17.47 -8.42 3.18
CA ALA A 293 -16.20 -8.03 3.79
C ALA A 293 -15.21 -9.22 3.80
N LYS A 294 -14.20 -9.17 2.93
CA LYS A 294 -13.05 -10.11 2.94
C LYS A 294 -11.81 -9.39 3.47
N ASN A 295 -11.23 -9.91 4.55
CA ASN A 295 -9.96 -9.44 5.10
C ASN A 295 -8.79 -10.22 4.48
N ILE A 296 -8.08 -9.55 3.57
CA ILE A 296 -6.94 -10.13 2.84
C ILE A 296 -5.70 -10.07 3.75
N ASN A 297 -5.47 -11.13 4.52
CA ASN A 297 -4.31 -11.23 5.41
C ASN A 297 -3.06 -11.64 4.62
N ILE A 298 -2.35 -10.66 4.07
CA ILE A 298 -1.02 -10.89 3.52
C ILE A 298 -0.04 -11.15 4.66
N LYS A 299 0.56 -12.36 4.67
CA LYS A 299 1.53 -12.79 5.69
C LYS A 299 2.85 -12.02 5.61
N GLY A 300 2.90 -10.86 6.27
CA GLY A 300 4.12 -10.09 6.48
C GLY A 300 3.87 -8.58 6.46
N SER A 301 4.37 -7.87 7.47
CA SER A 301 4.21 -6.42 7.64
C SER A 301 4.69 -5.61 6.43
N ILE A 302 5.75 -6.09 5.77
CA ILE A 302 6.33 -5.58 4.52
C ILE A 302 5.26 -5.29 3.46
N CYS A 303 4.41 -6.27 3.19
CA CYS A 303 3.39 -6.13 2.15
C CYS A 303 2.22 -5.26 2.58
N GLY A 304 1.89 -5.25 3.87
CA GLY A 304 0.76 -4.48 4.40
C GLY A 304 0.85 -2.98 4.12
N GLY A 305 2.05 -2.39 4.14
CA GLY A 305 2.25 -0.97 3.83
C GLY A 305 2.04 -0.64 2.35
N SER A 306 2.79 -1.30 1.45
CA SER A 306 2.74 -0.99 0.02
C SER A 306 1.44 -1.44 -0.65
N TYR A 307 0.87 -2.58 -0.21
CA TYR A 307 -0.45 -3.04 -0.65
C TYR A 307 -1.51 -2.00 -0.31
N ARG A 308 -1.60 -1.58 0.96
CA ARG A 308 -2.48 -0.52 1.44
C ARG A 308 -2.36 0.75 0.58
N MET A 309 -1.17 1.30 0.44
CA MET A 309 -0.99 2.58 -0.25
C MET A 309 -1.38 2.51 -1.73
N GLY A 310 -0.97 1.45 -2.45
CA GLY A 310 -1.36 1.25 -3.85
C GLY A 310 -2.87 1.07 -4.01
N CYS A 311 -3.47 0.28 -3.12
CA CYS A 311 -4.89 -0.05 -3.07
C CYS A 311 -5.79 1.17 -2.79
N GLU A 312 -5.54 1.92 -1.71
CA GLU A 312 -6.32 3.13 -1.37
C GLU A 312 -6.18 4.20 -2.46
N SER A 313 -4.95 4.51 -2.89
CA SER A 313 -4.69 5.62 -3.82
C SER A 313 -5.24 5.37 -5.22
N ASN A 314 -5.12 4.15 -5.76
CA ASN A 314 -5.65 3.84 -7.10
C ASN A 314 -7.16 3.63 -7.08
N PHE A 315 -7.74 3.15 -5.97
CA PHE A 315 -9.19 3.12 -5.85
C PHE A 315 -9.78 4.53 -5.88
N VAL A 316 -9.27 5.45 -5.05
CA VAL A 316 -9.74 6.85 -5.00
C VAL A 316 -9.44 7.60 -6.31
N GLY A 317 -8.26 7.40 -6.91
CA GLY A 317 -7.88 8.04 -8.19
C GLY A 317 -8.75 7.60 -9.36
N THR A 318 -8.98 6.30 -9.53
CA THR A 318 -9.81 5.76 -10.61
C THR A 318 -11.28 6.10 -10.42
N THR A 319 -11.82 5.96 -9.21
CA THR A 319 -13.24 6.27 -8.92
C THR A 319 -13.59 7.74 -9.10
N SER A 320 -12.69 8.67 -8.75
CA SER A 320 -12.88 10.12 -8.95
C SER A 320 -13.16 10.49 -10.40
N ASN A 321 -12.60 9.75 -11.36
CA ASN A 321 -12.80 9.95 -12.79
C ASN A 321 -13.95 9.11 -13.39
N MET A 322 -14.51 8.16 -12.64
CA MET A 322 -15.46 7.16 -13.16
C MET A 322 -16.83 7.10 -12.45
N CYS A 323 -17.00 7.70 -11.27
CA CYS A 323 -18.19 7.49 -10.43
C CYS A 323 -18.76 8.75 -9.74
N PRO A 324 -18.99 9.86 -10.48
CA PRO A 324 -19.23 11.20 -9.92
C PRO A 324 -20.42 11.30 -8.95
N ASN A 325 -21.42 10.41 -9.03
CA ASN A 325 -22.60 10.45 -8.15
C ASN A 325 -22.41 9.66 -6.84
N TYR A 326 -21.35 8.86 -6.69
CA TYR A 326 -21.21 7.92 -5.56
C TYR A 326 -19.84 7.97 -4.84
N THR A 327 -18.85 8.70 -5.37
CA THR A 327 -17.52 8.97 -4.75
C THR A 327 -17.56 9.61 -3.36
N HIS A 328 -18.72 10.09 -2.91
CA HIS A 328 -18.90 10.73 -1.61
C HIS A 328 -19.96 10.05 -0.73
N ALA A 329 -20.47 8.88 -1.15
CA ALA A 329 -21.39 8.10 -0.32
C ALA A 329 -20.69 7.61 0.97
N PRO A 330 -21.36 7.58 2.13
CA PRO A 330 -20.77 7.01 3.36
C PRO A 330 -20.28 5.58 3.16
N SER A 331 -21.03 4.76 2.42
CA SER A 331 -20.69 3.39 2.04
C SER A 331 -19.66 3.26 0.92
N PHE A 332 -19.25 4.35 0.27
CA PHE A 332 -18.05 4.39 -0.56
C PHE A 332 -16.83 4.69 0.33
N ASN A 333 -16.98 5.70 1.21
CA ASN A 333 -15.95 6.14 2.12
C ASN A 333 -15.57 5.08 3.17
N SER A 334 -16.52 4.32 3.70
CA SER A 334 -16.26 3.23 4.66
C SER A 334 -15.51 2.07 4.01
N PHE A 335 -15.74 1.88 2.71
CA PHE A 335 -15.49 0.64 2.00
C PHE A 335 -14.03 0.32 1.84
N TYR A 336 -13.35 0.91 0.86
CA TYR A 336 -11.98 0.52 0.52
C TYR A 336 -10.97 1.29 1.37
N ARG A 337 -10.92 0.90 2.65
CA ARG A 337 -10.05 1.50 3.67
C ARG A 337 -8.94 0.57 4.10
N ALA A 338 -7.82 1.19 4.45
CA ALA A 338 -6.84 0.56 5.31
C ALA A 338 -7.40 0.23 6.70
N ALA A 339 -7.09 -0.98 7.16
CA ALA A 339 -6.84 -1.20 8.57
C ALA A 339 -5.38 -0.87 8.90
N GLU A 340 -5.09 -0.50 10.15
CA GLU A 340 -3.72 -0.22 10.63
C GLU A 340 -2.78 -1.41 10.45
N ASN A 341 -3.32 -2.64 10.47
CA ASN A 341 -2.61 -3.89 10.26
C ASN A 341 -2.20 -4.17 8.80
N GLY A 342 -2.35 -3.20 7.88
CA GLY A 342 -1.92 -3.33 6.49
C GLY A 342 -2.88 -4.09 5.57
N CYS A 343 -4.05 -4.48 6.06
CA CYS A 343 -5.13 -4.97 5.19
C CYS A 343 -5.78 -3.78 4.47
N CYS A 344 -5.99 -3.90 3.16
CA CYS A 344 -7.21 -3.32 2.61
C CYS A 344 -8.38 -4.18 3.09
N SER A 345 -9.12 -3.63 4.05
CA SER A 345 -10.41 -4.20 4.42
C SER A 345 -11.44 -3.52 3.54
N TYR A 346 -12.31 -4.30 2.91
CA TYR A 346 -13.54 -3.73 2.39
C TYR A 346 -14.60 -3.74 3.51
N ASN A 347 -15.07 -2.57 3.95
CA ASN A 347 -16.01 -2.44 5.07
C ASN A 347 -17.30 -1.65 4.73
N PRO A 348 -18.49 -2.27 4.71
CA PRO A 348 -19.75 -1.58 4.43
C PRO A 348 -20.41 -0.92 5.67
N TYR A 349 -19.73 -0.84 6.82
CA TYR A 349 -20.25 -0.27 8.08
C TYR A 349 -19.45 0.96 8.55
#